data_AF-A0A073IDX3-F1
#
_entry.id   AF-A0A073IDX3-F1
#
_cell.length_a   1.000
_cell.length_b   1.000
_cell.length_c   1.000
_cell.angle_alpha   90.00
_cell.angle_beta   90.00
_cell.angle_gamma   90.00
#
_symmetry.space_group_name_H-M   'P 1'
#
loop_
_entity.id
_entity.type
_entity.pdbx_description
1 polymer ?
#
loop_
_entity_poly.entity_id
_entity_poly.type
_entity_poly.pdbx_seq_one_letter_code
_entity_poly.pdbx_strand_id
1 'polypeptide(L)'
;MIAAVKKRLGIKRSIYIGASSGGFAALDQGFRDSGSVVIAANPQTNLKRHHEVVVKNYYNEFWSAELSFQDFLQMNRLNLPETYRTKTHSKVIYIQNTSDRFHYFNHYVPFVSTFPQTRNFIADVGFWGVLDHANSAPFNETVKLWLDAALMSESCDANDILMNKRQMDLERLSATAPATEGRSAGVKPLPTADIAMTKRIRDWQLSEKKV
;
A
#
# COMPACT_ATOMS: atom_id res chain seq x y z
N MET A 1 -21.32 -1.94 -17.61
CA MET A 1 -20.33 -2.56 -18.52
C MET A 1 -19.50 -3.65 -17.83
N ILE A 2 -18.72 -3.33 -16.78
CA ILE A 2 -17.83 -4.30 -16.08
C ILE A 2 -18.58 -5.55 -15.59
N ALA A 3 -19.69 -5.39 -14.87
CA ALA A 3 -20.49 -6.52 -14.39
C ALA A 3 -21.00 -7.45 -15.52
N ALA A 4 -21.35 -6.89 -16.69
CA ALA A 4 -21.79 -7.67 -17.84
C ALA A 4 -20.64 -8.49 -18.44
N VAL A 5 -19.44 -7.91 -18.54
CA VAL A 5 -18.23 -8.62 -18.98
C VAL A 5 -17.87 -9.73 -18.00
N LYS A 6 -17.86 -9.45 -16.69
CA LYS A 6 -17.58 -10.45 -15.65
C LYS A 6 -18.52 -11.64 -15.74
N LYS A 7 -19.83 -11.38 -15.86
CA LYS A 7 -20.84 -12.43 -16.01
C LYS A 7 -20.62 -13.27 -17.27
N ARG A 8 -20.35 -12.63 -18.42
CA ARG A 8 -20.12 -13.33 -19.70
C ARG A 8 -18.87 -14.21 -19.68
N LEU A 9 -17.82 -13.76 -19.00
CA LEU A 9 -16.53 -14.46 -18.92
C LEU A 9 -16.42 -15.39 -17.70
N GLY A 10 -17.46 -15.50 -16.87
CA GLY A 10 -17.40 -16.30 -15.64
C GLY A 10 -16.38 -15.78 -14.61
N ILE A 11 -16.02 -14.50 -14.67
CA ILE A 11 -15.04 -13.89 -13.76
C ILE A 11 -15.66 -13.76 -12.36
N LYS A 12 -15.08 -14.50 -11.41
CA LYS A 12 -15.51 -14.49 -10.00
C LYS A 12 -14.93 -13.32 -9.19
N ARG A 13 -13.74 -12.84 -9.58
CA ARG A 13 -13.02 -11.77 -8.89
C ARG A 13 -12.24 -10.93 -9.90
N SER A 14 -12.27 -9.62 -9.70
CA SER A 14 -11.40 -8.69 -10.43
C SER A 14 -10.35 -8.15 -9.46
N ILE A 15 -9.11 -8.01 -9.95
CA ILE A 15 -8.05 -7.32 -9.22
C ILE A 15 -7.58 -6.16 -10.10
N TYR A 16 -7.61 -4.95 -9.54
CA TYR A 16 -7.08 -3.74 -10.16
C TYR A 16 -5.75 -3.42 -9.52
N ILE A 17 -4.71 -3.26 -10.34
CA ILE A 17 -3.35 -3.00 -9.87
C ILE A 17 -2.78 -1.78 -10.60
N GLY A 18 -2.11 -0.90 -9.86
CA GLY A 18 -1.44 0.24 -10.45
C GLY A 18 -0.62 1.03 -9.46
N ALA A 19 0.39 1.73 -9.96
CA ALA A 19 1.18 2.68 -9.19
C ALA A 19 0.94 4.10 -9.68
N SER A 20 1.15 5.11 -8.83
CA SER A 20 1.09 6.52 -9.24
C SER A 20 -0.23 6.83 -9.95
N SER A 21 -0.22 7.23 -11.23
CA SER A 21 -1.43 7.53 -12.01
C SER A 21 -2.24 6.29 -12.37
N GLY A 22 -1.56 5.15 -12.58
CA GLY A 22 -2.20 3.85 -12.69
C GLY A 22 -2.89 3.44 -11.38
N GLY A 23 -2.34 3.85 -10.24
CA GLY A 23 -2.95 3.65 -8.92
C GLY A 23 -4.23 4.45 -8.74
N PHE A 24 -4.28 5.69 -9.25
CA PHE A 24 -5.51 6.48 -9.33
C PHE A 24 -6.58 5.76 -10.16
N ALA A 25 -6.21 5.26 -11.35
CA ALA A 25 -7.13 4.53 -12.22
C ALA A 25 -7.63 3.23 -11.56
N ALA A 26 -6.75 2.50 -10.87
CA ALA A 26 -7.10 1.28 -10.15
C ALA A 26 -8.12 1.55 -9.03
N LEU A 27 -7.94 2.63 -8.26
CA LEU A 27 -8.91 3.08 -7.26
C LEU A 27 -10.26 3.46 -7.91
N ASP A 28 -10.26 4.30 -8.93
CA ASP A 28 -11.49 4.72 -9.61
C ASP A 28 -12.29 3.53 -10.17
N GLN A 29 -11.62 2.60 -10.84
CA GLN A 29 -12.28 1.42 -11.42
C GLN A 29 -12.72 0.43 -10.34
N GLY A 30 -11.87 0.19 -9.33
CA GLY A 30 -12.20 -0.70 -8.24
C GLY A 30 -13.39 -0.23 -7.42
N PHE A 31 -13.56 1.08 -7.19
CA PHE A 31 -14.75 1.62 -6.55
C PHE A 31 -16.05 1.26 -7.30
N ARG A 32 -15.99 1.20 -8.64
CA ARG A 32 -17.14 0.91 -9.52
C ARG A 32 -17.42 -0.59 -9.69
N ASP A 33 -16.47 -1.46 -9.35
CA ASP A 33 -16.62 -2.91 -9.44
C ASP A 33 -16.75 -3.54 -8.05
N SER A 34 -17.98 -3.68 -7.57
CA SER A 34 -18.24 -4.26 -6.24
C SER A 34 -17.63 -5.67 -6.11
N GLY A 35 -17.02 -5.93 -4.94
CA GLY A 35 -16.35 -7.19 -4.67
C GLY A 35 -14.97 -7.35 -5.33
N SER A 36 -14.41 -6.30 -5.93
CA SER A 36 -13.05 -6.32 -6.45
C SER A 36 -12.00 -6.13 -5.35
N VAL A 37 -10.75 -6.42 -5.68
CA VAL A 37 -9.56 -6.02 -4.91
C VAL A 37 -8.80 -4.95 -5.68
N VAL A 38 -8.31 -3.93 -4.99
CA VAL A 38 -7.47 -2.85 -5.54
C VAL A 38 -6.13 -2.89 -4.84
N ILE A 39 -5.05 -2.88 -5.61
CA ILE A 39 -3.67 -2.79 -5.13
C ILE A 39 -3.08 -1.52 -5.74
N ALA A 40 -2.98 -0.48 -4.93
CA ALA A 40 -2.58 0.85 -5.37
C ALA A 40 -1.28 1.27 -4.66
N ALA A 41 -0.22 1.50 -5.42
CA ALA A 41 1.10 1.85 -4.91
C ALA A 41 1.46 3.32 -5.15
N ASN A 42 1.74 4.06 -4.08
CA ASN A 42 1.92 5.52 -4.10
C ASN A 42 0.94 6.24 -5.03
N PRO A 43 -0.37 5.90 -4.98
CA PRO A 43 -1.31 6.42 -5.96
C PRO A 43 -1.48 7.93 -5.77
N GLN A 44 -1.71 8.64 -6.88
CA GLN A 44 -2.46 9.89 -6.74
C GLN A 44 -3.89 9.54 -6.36
N THR A 45 -4.50 10.38 -5.53
CA THR A 45 -5.90 10.19 -5.09
C THR A 45 -6.75 11.43 -5.37
N ASN A 46 -6.12 12.59 -5.49
CA ASN A 46 -6.80 13.85 -5.77
C ASN A 46 -5.96 14.67 -6.76
N LEU A 47 -6.41 14.76 -8.01
CA LEU A 47 -5.71 15.49 -9.06
C LEU A 47 -5.56 16.98 -8.72
N LYS A 48 -6.50 17.56 -7.96
CA LYS A 48 -6.43 18.98 -7.52
C LYS A 48 -5.28 19.25 -6.55
N ARG A 49 -4.70 18.20 -5.95
CA ARG A 49 -3.54 18.27 -5.06
C ARG A 49 -2.25 17.83 -5.74
N HIS A 50 -2.31 17.58 -7.05
CA HIS A 50 -1.15 17.24 -7.86
C HIS A 50 -0.46 18.52 -8.40
N HIS A 51 0.71 18.38 -9.02
CA HIS A 51 1.40 19.53 -9.61
C HIS A 51 0.55 20.21 -10.70
N GLU A 52 0.36 21.52 -10.57
CA GLU A 52 -0.54 22.31 -11.44
C GLU A 52 -0.21 22.12 -12.93
N VAL A 53 1.07 22.06 -13.30
CA VAL A 53 1.52 21.82 -14.67
C VAL A 53 0.98 20.50 -15.22
N VAL A 54 1.05 19.42 -14.44
CA VAL A 54 0.55 18.11 -14.84
C VAL A 54 -0.98 18.13 -14.99
N VAL A 55 -1.68 18.79 -14.07
CA VAL A 55 -3.14 18.93 -14.13
C VAL A 55 -3.59 19.72 -15.35
N LYS A 56 -2.92 20.83 -15.65
CA LYS A 56 -3.19 21.65 -16.84
C LYS A 56 -2.91 20.90 -18.13
N ASN A 57 -1.82 20.15 -18.20
CA ASN A 57 -1.51 19.33 -19.38
C ASN A 57 -2.59 18.27 -19.62
N TYR A 58 -3.02 17.57 -18.56
CA TYR A 58 -4.11 16.60 -18.66
C TYR A 58 -5.44 17.25 -19.09
N TYR A 59 -5.77 18.43 -18.55
CA TYR A 59 -6.94 19.17 -18.99
C TYR A 59 -6.86 19.58 -20.45
N ASN A 60 -5.74 20.17 -20.88
CA ASN A 60 -5.55 20.67 -22.23
C ASN A 60 -5.69 19.55 -23.27
N GLU A 61 -5.13 18.38 -22.98
CA GLU A 61 -5.12 17.24 -23.88
C GLU A 61 -6.50 16.58 -24.02
N PHE A 62 -7.27 16.45 -22.93
CA PHE A 62 -8.45 15.58 -22.90
C PHE A 62 -9.78 16.27 -22.62
N TRP A 63 -9.78 17.50 -22.11
CA TRP A 63 -10.99 18.14 -21.56
C TRP A 63 -11.26 19.54 -22.12
N SER A 64 -10.26 20.20 -22.70
CA SER A 64 -10.34 21.59 -23.15
C SER A 64 -11.38 21.85 -24.24
N ALA A 65 -11.74 20.83 -25.01
CA ALA A 65 -12.77 20.93 -26.04
C ALA A 65 -14.20 20.85 -25.49
N GLU A 66 -14.40 20.29 -24.29
CA GLU A 66 -15.72 19.99 -23.73
C GLU A 66 -16.12 20.89 -22.56
N LEU A 67 -15.15 21.35 -21.77
CA LEU A 67 -15.39 22.09 -20.53
C LEU A 67 -14.33 23.16 -20.30
N SER A 68 -14.71 24.20 -19.55
CA SER A 68 -13.74 25.17 -19.02
C SER A 68 -12.84 24.52 -17.98
N PHE A 69 -11.66 25.10 -17.73
CA PHE A 69 -10.75 24.60 -16.69
C PHE A 69 -11.38 24.66 -15.29
N GLN A 70 -12.25 25.65 -15.04
CA GLN A 70 -12.93 25.75 -13.75
C GLN A 70 -13.96 24.63 -13.59
N ASP A 71 -14.75 24.33 -14.62
CA ASP A 71 -15.73 23.24 -14.59
C ASP A 71 -15.03 21.88 -14.48
N PHE A 72 -13.90 21.70 -15.19
CA PHE A 72 -13.03 20.54 -15.04
C PHE A 72 -12.64 20.33 -13.57
N LEU A 73 -12.14 21.38 -12.91
CA LEU A 73 -11.73 21.31 -11.52
C LEU A 73 -12.88 21.04 -10.55
N GLN A 74 -14.15 21.23 -10.94
CA GLN A 74 -15.30 20.86 -10.10
C GLN A 74 -15.69 19.38 -10.19
N MET A 75 -15.14 18.63 -11.14
CA MET A 75 -15.52 17.22 -11.33
C MET A 75 -15.16 16.36 -10.10
N ASN A 76 -16.17 15.70 -9.51
CA ASN A 76 -15.99 14.81 -8.35
C ASN A 76 -15.00 13.67 -8.62
N ARG A 77 -14.98 13.14 -9.84
CA ARG A 77 -14.08 12.05 -10.23
C ARG A 77 -12.59 12.41 -10.19
N LEU A 78 -12.22 13.68 -10.01
CA LEU A 78 -10.84 14.11 -9.80
C LEU A 78 -10.40 13.99 -8.33
N ASN A 79 -11.33 13.70 -7.42
CA ASN A 79 -11.12 13.66 -5.97
C ASN A 79 -11.65 12.34 -5.39
N LEU A 80 -10.84 11.28 -5.47
CA LEU A 80 -11.21 9.97 -4.94
C LEU A 80 -11.44 9.92 -3.43
N PRO A 81 -10.75 10.71 -2.57
CA PRO A 81 -11.11 10.83 -1.16
C PRO A 81 -12.60 11.12 -0.91
N GLU A 82 -13.22 11.98 -1.74
CA GLU A 82 -14.65 12.27 -1.64
C GLU A 82 -15.50 11.05 -2.02
N THR A 83 -15.15 10.41 -3.14
CA THR A 83 -15.81 9.19 -3.62
C THR A 83 -15.77 8.07 -2.57
N TYR A 84 -14.58 7.83 -1.99
CA TYR A 84 -14.33 6.78 -1.00
C TYR A 84 -14.79 7.14 0.41
N ARG A 85 -15.22 8.37 0.69
CA ARG A 85 -15.90 8.71 1.95
C ARG A 85 -17.20 7.92 2.12
N THR A 86 -17.82 7.54 1.01
CA THR A 86 -18.97 6.63 1.03
C THR A 86 -18.52 5.18 1.22
N LYS A 87 -19.42 4.29 1.66
CA LYS A 87 -19.10 2.87 1.83
C LYS A 87 -18.70 2.26 0.48
N THR A 88 -17.47 1.74 0.38
CA THR A 88 -17.03 0.91 -0.75
C THR A 88 -17.28 -0.57 -0.48
N HIS A 89 -17.61 -1.32 -1.53
CA HIS A 89 -17.73 -2.78 -1.51
C HIS A 89 -16.47 -3.49 -2.02
N SER A 90 -15.42 -2.74 -2.31
CA SER A 90 -14.15 -3.25 -2.84
C SER A 90 -13.08 -3.21 -1.77
N LYS A 91 -12.17 -4.18 -1.79
CA LYS A 91 -11.00 -4.19 -0.91
C LYS A 91 -9.94 -3.25 -1.48
N VAL A 92 -9.40 -2.36 -0.67
CA VAL A 92 -8.30 -1.49 -1.05
C VAL A 92 -7.07 -1.87 -0.24
N ILE A 93 -6.00 -2.23 -0.93
CA ILE A 93 -4.65 -2.41 -0.43
C ILE A 93 -3.85 -1.20 -0.92
N TYR A 94 -3.56 -0.29 0.00
CA TYR A 94 -2.82 0.94 -0.28
C TYR A 94 -1.38 0.77 0.18
N ILE A 95 -0.45 0.83 -0.77
CA ILE A 95 0.99 0.73 -0.52
C ILE A 95 1.57 2.14 -0.59
N GLN A 96 2.25 2.61 0.46
CA GLN A 96 2.81 3.96 0.52
C GLN A 96 4.27 3.95 1.00
N ASN A 97 5.18 4.52 0.21
CA ASN A 97 6.53 4.79 0.64
C ASN A 97 6.55 6.08 1.49
N THR A 98 7.18 6.03 2.66
CA THR A 98 7.30 7.17 3.58
C THR A 98 8.31 8.23 3.12
N SER A 99 9.25 7.89 2.23
CA SER A 99 10.20 8.83 1.63
C SER A 99 9.58 9.70 0.54
N ASP A 100 8.50 9.24 -0.10
CA ASP A 100 7.71 9.99 -1.08
C ASP A 100 6.82 11.03 -0.39
N ARG A 101 7.45 12.10 0.11
CA ARG A 101 6.77 13.11 0.93
C ARG A 101 5.60 13.76 0.20
N PHE A 102 5.74 13.99 -1.11
CA PHE A 102 4.69 14.62 -1.89
C PHE A 102 3.42 13.76 -1.92
N HIS A 103 3.53 12.47 -2.28
CA HIS A 103 2.36 11.59 -2.30
C HIS A 103 1.87 11.26 -0.91
N TYR A 104 2.78 11.13 0.07
CA TYR A 104 2.41 10.87 1.45
C TYR A 104 1.47 11.96 1.99
N PHE A 105 1.87 13.24 1.89
CA PHE A 105 1.09 14.35 2.46
C PHE A 105 -0.07 14.81 1.57
N ASN A 106 0.06 14.76 0.24
CA ASN A 106 -0.98 15.27 -0.66
C ASN A 106 -1.99 14.20 -1.10
N HIS A 107 -1.66 12.92 -0.99
CA HIS A 107 -2.52 11.84 -1.50
C HIS A 107 -2.85 10.78 -0.44
N TYR A 108 -1.87 10.22 0.27
CA TYR A 108 -2.13 9.18 1.27
C TYR A 108 -2.87 9.70 2.49
N VAL A 109 -2.32 10.72 3.17
CA VAL A 109 -2.94 11.28 4.39
C VAL A 109 -4.38 11.72 4.14
N PRO A 110 -4.71 12.52 3.11
CA PRO A 110 -6.10 12.90 2.84
C PRO A 110 -7.02 11.72 2.51
N PHE A 111 -6.51 10.71 1.82
CA PHE A 111 -7.29 9.54 1.46
C PHE A 111 -7.65 8.72 2.71
N VAL A 112 -6.67 8.37 3.55
CA VAL A 112 -6.93 7.59 4.76
C VAL A 112 -7.77 8.36 5.79
N SER A 113 -7.60 9.69 5.89
CA SER A 113 -8.41 10.51 6.79
C SER A 113 -9.89 10.60 6.40
N THR A 114 -10.23 10.30 5.14
CA THR A 114 -11.62 10.30 4.65
C THR A 114 -12.20 8.91 4.49
N PHE A 115 -11.36 7.88 4.48
CA PHE A 115 -11.78 6.49 4.30
C PHE A 115 -12.59 6.00 5.52
N PRO A 116 -13.78 5.40 5.32
CA PRO A 116 -14.58 4.85 6.40
C PRO A 116 -13.82 3.79 7.19
N GLN A 117 -13.94 3.83 8.52
CA GLN A 117 -13.38 2.83 9.43
C GLN A 117 -14.06 1.48 9.22
N THR A 118 -13.54 0.71 8.26
CA THR A 118 -14.10 -0.56 7.80
C THR A 118 -12.96 -1.53 7.54
N ARG A 119 -13.28 -2.83 7.43
CA ARG A 119 -12.30 -3.84 7.02
C ARG A 119 -11.90 -3.74 5.56
N ASN A 120 -12.44 -2.80 4.78
CA ASN A 120 -12.20 -2.69 3.34
C ASN A 120 -10.93 -1.93 2.96
N PHE A 121 -10.14 -1.51 3.94
CA PHE A 121 -8.87 -0.84 3.74
C PHE A 121 -7.74 -1.59 4.46
N ILE A 122 -6.65 -1.81 3.74
CA ILE A 122 -5.38 -2.32 4.24
C ILE A 122 -4.32 -1.31 3.83
N ALA A 123 -3.54 -0.83 4.79
CA ALA A 123 -2.41 0.06 4.53
C ALA A 123 -1.10 -0.67 4.74
N ASP A 124 -0.23 -0.66 3.74
CA ASP A 124 1.17 -1.08 3.85
C ASP A 124 2.06 0.14 3.64
N VAL A 125 2.50 0.72 4.76
CA VAL A 125 3.23 1.99 4.79
C VAL A 125 4.62 1.74 5.33
N GLY A 126 5.65 2.01 4.53
CA GLY A 126 7.01 1.68 4.91
C GLY A 126 8.06 2.42 4.09
N PHE A 127 9.32 2.10 4.36
CA PHE A 127 10.46 2.54 3.57
C PHE A 127 11.19 1.30 3.05
N TRP A 128 11.25 1.16 1.73
CA TRP A 128 11.86 -0.01 1.08
C TRP A 128 13.23 0.31 0.47
N GLY A 129 13.98 1.23 1.08
CA GLY A 129 15.34 1.59 0.64
C GLY A 129 15.40 2.53 -0.57
N VAL A 130 14.25 3.00 -1.07
CA VAL A 130 14.15 3.90 -2.22
C VAL A 130 13.64 5.26 -1.77
N LEU A 131 14.41 6.31 -2.06
CA LEU A 131 14.04 7.69 -1.80
C LEU A 131 13.07 8.21 -2.85
N ASP A 132 12.26 9.19 -2.44
CA ASP A 132 11.32 9.91 -3.29
C ASP A 132 10.31 8.99 -4.01
N HIS A 133 9.78 9.40 -5.16
CA HIS A 133 8.65 8.75 -5.82
C HIS A 133 9.04 7.58 -6.74
N ALA A 134 10.08 7.74 -7.56
CA ALA A 134 10.38 6.80 -8.65
C ALA A 134 10.78 5.41 -8.10
N ASN A 135 10.08 4.36 -8.54
CA ASN A 135 10.29 2.97 -8.09
C ASN A 135 10.20 2.77 -6.58
N SER A 136 9.55 3.70 -5.88
CA SER A 136 9.57 3.74 -4.41
C SER A 136 8.68 2.69 -3.76
N ALA A 137 7.80 2.03 -4.51
CA ALA A 137 7.15 0.79 -4.09
C ALA A 137 7.70 -0.36 -4.95
N PRO A 138 8.73 -1.08 -4.50
CA PRO A 138 9.36 -2.12 -5.30
C PRO A 138 8.35 -3.20 -5.72
N PHE A 139 8.33 -3.50 -7.02
CA PHE A 139 7.27 -4.34 -7.57
C PHE A 139 7.33 -5.76 -7.02
N ASN A 140 8.47 -6.43 -7.07
CA ASN A 140 8.56 -7.85 -6.70
C ASN A 140 8.43 -8.06 -5.18
N GLU A 141 9.00 -7.15 -4.40
CA GLU A 141 9.11 -7.23 -2.97
C GLU A 141 7.79 -6.85 -2.30
N THR A 142 7.10 -5.85 -2.83
CA THR A 142 5.91 -5.29 -2.18
C THR A 142 4.64 -5.49 -3.00
N VAL A 143 4.58 -4.96 -4.22
CA VAL A 143 3.32 -4.95 -5.00
C VAL A 143 2.89 -6.36 -5.43
N LYS A 144 3.81 -7.14 -5.97
CA LYS A 144 3.60 -8.53 -6.39
C LYS A 144 3.24 -9.42 -5.21
N LEU A 145 3.85 -9.18 -4.05
CA LEU A 145 3.52 -9.93 -2.83
C LEU A 145 2.04 -9.75 -2.45
N TRP A 146 1.53 -8.51 -2.48
CA TRP A 146 0.11 -8.25 -2.25
C TRP A 146 -0.78 -8.84 -3.35
N LEU A 147 -0.33 -8.82 -4.60
CA LEU A 147 -1.04 -9.43 -5.71
C LEU A 147 -1.16 -10.95 -5.53
N ASP A 148 -0.06 -11.62 -5.23
CA ASP A 148 -0.02 -13.06 -4.99
C ASP A 148 -0.91 -13.41 -3.79
N ALA A 149 -0.81 -12.65 -2.68
CA ALA A 149 -1.66 -12.86 -1.51
C ALA A 149 -3.16 -12.72 -1.85
N ALA A 150 -3.53 -11.71 -2.64
CA ALA A 150 -4.91 -11.51 -3.07
C ALA A 150 -5.39 -12.58 -4.06
N LEU A 151 -4.52 -13.11 -4.91
CA LEU A 151 -4.83 -14.20 -5.84
C LEU A 151 -5.04 -15.53 -5.12
N MET A 152 -4.20 -15.83 -4.12
CA MET A 152 -4.27 -17.07 -3.35
C MET A 152 -5.37 -17.08 -2.28
N SER A 153 -6.00 -15.92 -2.01
CA SER A 153 -7.08 -15.83 -1.03
C SER A 153 -8.37 -16.45 -1.53
N GLU A 154 -9.01 -17.27 -0.71
CA GLU A 154 -10.30 -17.88 -1.04
C GLU A 154 -11.41 -16.82 -1.21
N SER A 155 -11.32 -15.72 -0.46
CA SER A 155 -12.24 -14.59 -0.53
C SER A 155 -11.51 -13.24 -0.72
N CYS A 156 -12.30 -12.17 -0.87
CA CYS A 156 -11.78 -10.79 -0.83
C CYS A 156 -11.74 -10.22 0.60
N ASP A 157 -11.93 -11.04 1.64
CA ASP A 157 -11.84 -10.60 3.03
C ASP A 157 -10.42 -10.14 3.37
N ALA A 158 -10.31 -9.15 4.27
CA ALA A 158 -9.01 -8.60 4.61
C ALA A 158 -8.13 -9.59 5.37
N ASN A 159 -8.73 -10.42 6.24
CA ASN A 159 -7.97 -11.36 7.05
C ASN A 159 -7.36 -12.46 6.19
N ASP A 160 -8.11 -13.00 5.22
CA ASP A 160 -7.60 -14.03 4.31
C ASP A 160 -6.37 -13.53 3.55
N ILE A 161 -6.46 -12.31 3.00
CA ILE A 161 -5.37 -11.67 2.27
C ILE A 161 -4.17 -11.40 3.19
N LEU A 162 -4.41 -10.90 4.40
CA LEU A 162 -3.35 -10.63 5.38
C LEU A 162 -2.63 -11.90 5.81
N MET A 163 -3.36 -12.99 6.05
CA MET A 163 -2.78 -14.28 6.44
C MET A 163 -1.96 -14.89 5.31
N ASN A 164 -2.45 -14.81 4.07
CA ASN A 164 -1.68 -15.24 2.90
C ASN A 164 -0.42 -14.41 2.70
N LYS A 165 -0.50 -13.08 2.83
CA LYS A 165 0.71 -12.23 2.79
C LYS A 165 1.70 -12.64 3.88
N ARG A 166 1.23 -12.85 5.12
CA ARG A 166 2.09 -13.24 6.23
C ARG A 166 2.81 -14.56 5.97
N GLN A 167 2.10 -15.55 5.43
CA GLN A 167 2.69 -16.83 5.07
C GLN A 167 3.79 -16.66 4.01
N MET A 168 3.53 -15.86 2.97
CA MET A 168 4.52 -15.56 1.92
C MET A 168 5.73 -14.78 2.45
N ASP A 169 5.53 -13.85 3.39
CA ASP A 169 6.63 -13.15 4.07
C ASP A 169 7.52 -14.13 4.84
N LEU A 170 6.92 -15.09 5.56
CA LEU A 170 7.66 -16.11 6.30
C LEU A 170 8.48 -17.00 5.36
N GLU A 171 7.89 -17.44 4.24
CA GLU A 171 8.57 -18.26 3.23
C GLU A 171 9.77 -17.54 2.62
N ARG A 172 9.62 -16.24 2.31
CA ARG A 172 10.72 -15.41 1.81
C ARG A 172 11.85 -15.29 2.83
N LEU A 173 11.52 -15.02 4.09
CA LEU A 173 12.51 -14.95 5.17
C LEU A 173 13.26 -16.27 5.32
N SER A 174 12.55 -17.40 5.29
CA SER A 174 13.15 -18.74 5.33
C SER A 174 14.03 -19.06 4.12
N ALA A 175 13.65 -18.63 2.91
CA ALA A 175 14.44 -18.83 1.69
C ALA A 175 15.72 -17.98 1.66
N THR A 176 15.70 -16.81 2.30
CA THR A 176 16.88 -15.94 2.44
C THR A 176 17.75 -16.27 3.66
N ALA A 177 17.29 -17.15 4.55
CA ALA A 177 18.12 -17.63 5.65
C ALA A 177 19.29 -18.43 5.04
N PRO A 178 20.54 -18.15 5.43
CA PRO A 178 21.64 -18.98 4.99
C PRO A 178 21.34 -20.42 5.40
N ALA A 179 21.56 -21.37 4.47
CA ALA A 179 21.51 -22.78 4.80
C ALA A 179 22.40 -22.97 6.02
N THR A 180 21.79 -23.21 7.18
CA THR A 180 22.51 -23.74 8.33
C THR A 180 22.87 -25.17 7.94
N GLU A 181 23.91 -25.33 7.12
CA GLU A 181 24.73 -26.52 7.19
C GLU A 181 25.04 -26.70 8.67
N GLY A 182 24.70 -27.87 9.19
CA GLY A 182 25.00 -28.26 10.56
C GLY A 182 26.51 -28.24 10.79
N ARG A 183 27.05 -27.07 11.09
CA ARG A 183 28.20 -26.91 11.93
C ARG A 183 27.64 -26.41 13.25
N SER A 184 27.71 -27.26 14.27
CA SER A 184 27.71 -26.80 15.65
C SER A 184 28.93 -25.90 15.83
N ALA A 185 28.82 -24.64 15.39
CA ALA A 185 29.71 -23.60 15.82
C ALA A 185 29.42 -23.44 17.31
N GLY A 186 30.27 -24.04 18.14
CA GLY A 186 30.26 -23.79 19.57
C GLY A 186 30.23 -22.27 19.74
N VAL A 187 29.09 -21.77 20.24
CA VAL A 187 28.95 -20.37 20.60
C VAL A 187 30.05 -20.13 21.62
N LYS A 188 31.10 -19.40 21.23
CA LYS A 188 32.11 -18.97 22.19
C LYS A 188 31.34 -18.22 23.28
N PRO A 189 31.46 -18.61 24.55
CA PRO A 189 30.84 -17.86 25.64
C PRO A 189 31.18 -16.39 25.47
N LEU A 190 30.17 -15.52 25.61
CA LEU A 190 30.40 -14.09 25.59
C LEU A 190 31.51 -13.76 26.60
N PRO A 191 32.50 -12.92 26.23
CA PRO A 191 33.53 -12.50 27.16
C PRO A 191 32.91 -12.02 28.47
N THR A 192 33.49 -12.43 29.60
CA THR A 192 32.97 -12.08 30.95
C THR A 192 32.79 -10.56 31.12
N ALA A 193 33.63 -9.76 30.44
CA ALA A 193 33.52 -8.31 30.40
C ALA A 193 32.21 -7.81 29.77
N ASP A 194 31.76 -8.42 28.68
CA ASP A 194 30.54 -8.04 27.95
C ASP A 194 29.29 -8.42 28.76
N ILE A 195 29.33 -9.57 29.43
CA ILE A 195 28.28 -9.99 30.36
C ILE A 195 28.20 -9.00 31.54
N ALA A 196 29.35 -8.58 32.07
CA ALA A 196 29.40 -7.60 33.17
C ALA A 196 28.87 -6.24 32.74
N MET A 197 29.22 -5.77 31.53
CA MET A 197 28.73 -4.50 30.98
C MET A 197 27.21 -4.55 30.75
N THR A 198 26.71 -5.64 30.19
CA THR A 198 25.26 -5.85 29.97
C THR A 198 24.49 -5.82 31.29
N LYS A 199 25.03 -6.46 32.35
CA LYS A 199 24.44 -6.41 33.69
C LYS A 199 24.43 -4.99 34.26
N ARG A 200 25.52 -4.22 34.12
CA ARG A 200 25.59 -2.82 34.58
C ARG A 200 24.57 -1.92 33.88
N ILE A 201 24.43 -2.04 32.55
CA ILE A 201 23.45 -1.26 31.78
C ILE A 201 22.03 -1.60 32.23
N ARG A 202 21.70 -2.90 32.37
CA ARG A 202 20.41 -3.36 32.89
C ARG A 202 20.14 -2.81 34.28
N ASP A 203 21.11 -2.92 35.18
CA ASP A 203 20.94 -2.50 36.58
C ASP A 203 20.78 -0.97 36.68
N TRP A 204 21.50 -0.19 35.86
CA TRP A 204 21.30 1.26 35.73
C TRP A 204 19.89 1.59 35.22
N GLN A 205 19.44 0.97 34.13
CA GLN A 205 18.09 1.17 33.57
C GLN A 205 16.96 0.83 34.55
N LEU A 206 17.19 -0.16 35.42
CA LEU A 206 16.24 -0.53 36.48
C LEU A 206 16.33 0.38 37.70
N SER A 207 17.48 1.02 37.93
CA SER A 207 17.69 1.97 39.03
C SER A 207 17.11 3.36 38.76
N GLU A 208 17.06 3.81 37.50
CA GLU A 208 16.49 5.11 37.13
C GLU A 208 14.95 5.13 37.09
N LYS A 209 14.28 4.01 37.40
CA LYS A 209 12.82 3.91 37.52
C LYS A 209 12.29 4.15 38.94
N LYS A 210 13.08 4.72 39.85
CA LYS A 210 12.60 5.17 41.17
C LYS A 210 12.73 6.69 41.28
N VAL A 211 11.60 7.38 41.12
CA VAL A 211 11.33 8.71 41.68
C VAL A 211 11.35 8.60 43.20
#